data_AF-A0A2V7W094-F1
#
_entry.id   AF-A0A2V7W094-F1
#
_cell.length_a   1.000
_cell.length_b   1.000
_cell.length_c   1.000
_cell.angle_alpha   90.00
_cell.angle_beta   90.00
_cell.angle_gamma   90.00
#
_symmetry.space_group_name_H-M   'P 1'
#
loop_
_entity.id
_entity.type
_entity.pdbx_description
1 polymer ?
#
loop_
_entity_poly.entity_id
_entity_poly.type
_entity_poly.pdbx_seq_one_letter_code
_entity_poly.pdbx_strand_id
1 'polypeptide(L)' 'MRIAKVPVNDTNLKKAAIRLLGQRLVSNESLYIRSKLAPSVTQQEMDDSVLAVRKLPWATIAIVE' A
#
# COMPACT_ATOMS: atom_id res chain seq x y z
N MET A 1 -20.96 13.88 -2.64
CA MET A 1 -20.84 12.51 -2.10
C MET A 1 -19.50 12.42 -1.37
N ARG A 2 -19.46 12.18 -0.06
CA ARG A 2 -18.17 12.02 0.65
C ARG A 2 -17.62 10.64 0.34
N ILE A 3 -16.45 10.56 -0.28
CA ILE A 3 -15.79 9.27 -0.53
C ILE A 3 -15.32 8.73 0.82
N ALA A 4 -15.73 7.50 1.16
CA ALA A 4 -15.32 6.86 2.40
C ALA A 4 -13.79 6.66 2.39
N LYS A 5 -13.14 7.12 3.46
CA LYS A 5 -11.72 6.87 3.69
C LYS A 5 -11.55 5.66 4.58
N VAL A 6 -10.53 4.87 4.28
CA VAL A 6 -10.11 3.70 5.05
C VAL A 6 -8.73 3.97 5.66
N PRO A 7 -8.46 3.45 6.87
CA PRO A 7 -7.16 3.60 7.49
C PRO A 7 -6.10 2.77 6.78
N VAL A 8 -4.89 3.32 6.62
CA VAL A 8 -3.73 2.63 6.04
C VAL A 8 -3.06 1.77 7.11
N ASN A 9 -3.59 0.56 7.32
CA ASN A 9 -3.06 -0.42 8.27
C ASN A 9 -2.76 -1.75 7.58
N ASP A 10 -2.05 -2.66 8.27
CA ASP A 10 -1.68 -3.98 7.75
C ASP A 10 -2.87 -4.76 7.19
N THR A 11 -4.00 -4.74 7.91
CA THR A 11 -5.18 -5.51 7.54
C THR A 11 -5.77 -5.03 6.21
N ASN A 12 -5.89 -3.72 6.02
CA ASN A 12 -6.45 -3.13 4.81
C ASN A 12 -5.48 -3.26 3.64
N LEU A 13 -4.18 -3.04 3.86
CA LEU A 13 -3.14 -3.25 2.84
C LEU A 13 -3.08 -4.72 2.40
N LYS A 14 -3.18 -5.66 3.34
CA LYS A 14 -3.23 -7.10 3.03
C LYS A 14 -4.46 -7.46 2.22
N LYS A 15 -5.64 -6.93 2.59
CA LYS A 15 -6.88 -7.16 1.82
C LYS A 15 -6.76 -6.59 0.40
N ALA A 16 -6.27 -5.37 0.25
CA ALA A 16 -6.04 -4.75 -1.05
C ALA A 16 -5.05 -5.57 -1.90
N ALA A 17 -3.91 -5.97 -1.33
CA ALA A 17 -2.91 -6.76 -2.03
C ALA A 17 -3.41 -8.14 -2.47
N ILE A 18 -4.11 -8.87 -1.60
CA ILE A 18 -4.72 -10.16 -1.98
C ILE A 18 -5.74 -9.97 -3.10
N ARG A 19 -6.57 -8.92 -3.05
CA ARG A 19 -7.58 -8.64 -4.07
C ARG A 19 -6.95 -8.27 -5.42
N LEU A 20 -5.93 -7.42 -5.42
CA LEU A 20 -5.36 -6.84 -6.64
C LEU A 20 -4.26 -7.69 -7.27
N LEU A 21 -3.45 -8.34 -6.43
CA LEU A 21 -2.24 -9.02 -6.85
C LEU A 21 -2.32 -10.54 -6.67
N GLY A 22 -3.32 -11.04 -5.94
CA GLY A 22 -3.39 -12.46 -5.55
C GLY A 22 -2.32 -12.89 -4.54
N GLN A 23 -1.52 -11.95 -4.03
CA GLN A 23 -0.40 -12.20 -3.14
C GLN A 23 -0.24 -11.12 -2.08
N ARG A 24 0.45 -11.45 -0.98
CA ARG A 24 0.72 -10.51 0.10
C ARG A 24 1.85 -9.56 -0.28
N LEU A 25 1.81 -8.35 0.29
CA LEU A 25 2.95 -7.45 0.28
C LEU A 25 4.04 -8.01 1.21
N VAL A 26 5.30 -7.82 0.83
CA VAL A 26 6.43 -8.03 1.76
C VAL A 26 6.54 -6.85 2.73
N SER A 27 7.24 -7.02 3.85
CA SER A 27 7.36 -6.00 4.90
C SER A 27 7.79 -4.64 4.33
N ASN A 28 8.83 -4.63 3.50
CA ASN A 28 9.36 -3.45 2.83
C ASN A 28 8.31 -2.70 1.99
N GLU A 29 7.52 -3.42 1.20
CA GLU A 29 6.43 -2.84 0.39
C GLU A 29 5.37 -2.18 1.28
N SER A 30 4.94 -2.89 2.32
CA SER A 30 3.91 -2.38 3.23
C SER A 30 4.37 -1.21 4.11
N LEU A 31 5.66 -1.17 4.47
CA LEU A 31 6.29 -0.04 5.17
C LEU A 31 6.38 1.18 4.27
N TYR A 32 6.80 0.99 3.02
CA TYR A 32 6.89 2.07 2.04
C TYR A 32 5.52 2.71 1.75
N ILE A 33 4.48 1.90 1.56
CA ILE A 33 3.12 2.44 1.33
C ILE A 33 2.67 3.27 2.53
N ARG A 34 2.95 2.80 3.75
CA ARG A 34 2.63 3.53 4.99
C ARG A 34 3.38 4.85 5.14
N SER A 35 4.63 4.93 4.68
CA SER A 35 5.40 6.17 4.75
C SER A 35 5.00 7.18 3.68
N LYS A 36 4.41 6.73 2.57
CA LYS A 36 3.97 7.59 1.46
C LYS A 36 2.52 8.05 1.56
N LEU A 37 1.64 7.23 2.11
CA LEU A 37 0.22 7.55 2.20
C LEU A 37 -0.11 8.30 3.50
N ALA A 38 -1.16 9.11 3.45
CA ALA A 38 -1.77 9.66 4.66
C ALA A 38 -2.34 8.54 5.55
N PRO A 39 -2.53 8.77 6.86
CA PRO A 39 -3.08 7.75 7.78
C PRO A 39 -4.45 7.19 7.37
N SER A 40 -5.23 7.96 6.60
CA SER A 40 -6.47 7.51 5.98
C SER A 40 -6.57 8.01 4.53
N VAL A 41 -6.92 7.11 3.63
CA VAL A 41 -7.02 7.35 2.18
C VAL A 41 -8.28 6.70 1.64
N THR A 42 -8.68 7.06 0.44
CA THR A 42 -9.74 6.35 -0.28
C THR A 42 -9.27 4.95 -0.70
N GLN A 43 -10.22 4.05 -0.95
CA GLN A 43 -9.88 2.70 -1.46
C GLN A 43 -9.08 2.76 -2.76
N GLN A 44 -9.43 3.69 -3.66
CA GLN A 44 -8.74 3.86 -4.94
C GLN A 44 -7.27 4.25 -4.74
N GLU A 45 -7.00 5.24 -3.88
CA GLU A 45 -5.62 5.67 -3.59
C GLU A 45 -4.76 4.55 -2.98
N MET A 46 -5.37 3.72 -2.12
CA MET A 46 -4.69 2.55 -1.56
C MET A 46 -4.40 1.51 -2.64
N ASP A 47 -5.36 1.21 -3.50
CA ASP A 47 -5.22 0.25 -4.59
C ASP A 47 -4.13 0.69 -5.58
N ASP A 48 -4.16 1.96 -5.99
CA ASP A 48 -3.17 2.56 -6.88
C ASP A 48 -1.76 2.46 -6.29
N SER A 49 -1.63 2.71 -4.99
CA SER A 49 -0.35 2.59 -4.29
C SER A 49 0.14 1.14 -4.21
N VAL A 50 -0.75 0.18 -3.96
CA VAL A 50 -0.42 -1.26 -3.94
C VAL A 50 0.06 -1.74 -5.31
N LEU A 51 -0.57 -1.27 -6.39
CA LEU A 51 -0.13 -1.59 -7.75
C LEU A 51 1.19 -0.90 -8.11
N ALA A 52 1.36 0.36 -7.71
CA ALA A 52 2.58 1.13 -7.96
C ALA A 52 3.79 0.53 -7.25
N VAL A 53 3.61 0.04 -6.02
CA VAL A 53 4.69 -0.54 -5.19
C VAL A 53 5.40 -1.71 -5.88
N ARG A 54 4.68 -2.48 -6.71
CA ARG A 54 5.24 -3.62 -7.44
C ARG A 54 6.15 -3.24 -8.59
N LYS A 55 6.01 -2.00 -9.08
CA LYS A 55 6.83 -1.46 -10.18
C LYS A 55 8.08 -0.75 -9.66
N LEU A 56 8.27 -0.69 -8.35
CA LEU A 56 9.40 0.01 -7.76
C LEU A 56 10.68 -0.85 -7.81
N PRO A 57 11.84 -0.23 -8.09
CA PRO A 57 13.12 -0.92 -8.08
C PRO A 57 13.59 -1.13 -6.64
N TRP A 58 13.03 -2.12 -5.94
CA TRP A 58 13.34 -2.39 -4.53
C TRP A 58 14.83 -2.61 -4.24
N ALA A 59 15.59 -3.11 -5.22
CA ALA A 59 17.04 -3.28 -5.11
C ALA A 59 17.80 -1.95 -4.91
N THR A 60 17.21 -0.81 -5.31
CA THR A 60 17.83 0.51 -5.20
C THR A 60 17.18 1.40 -4.14
N ILE A 61 16.06 0.97 -3.55
CA ILE A 61 15.34 1.74 -2.54
C ILE A 61 15.82 1.26 -1.17
N ALA A 62 16.75 2.01 -0.57
CA ALA A 62 17.07 1.85 0.84
C ALA A 62 15.87 2.31 1.67
N ILE A 63 15.09 1.37 2.20
CA ILE A 63 14.09 1.66 3.22
C ILE A 63 14.82 1.63 4.55
N VAL A 64 15.14 2.80 5.08
CA VAL A 64 15.68 2.94 6.43
C VAL A 64 14.47 2.87 7.36
N GLU A 65 14.50 1.90 8.27
CA GLU A 65 13.46 1.67 9.28
C GLU A 65 13.43 2.78 10.34
#